data_AF-A0A9N9JPF4-F1
#
_entry.id   AF-A0A9N9JPF4-F1
#
_cell.length_a   1.000
_cell.length_b   1.000
_cell.length_c   1.000
_cell.angle_alpha   90.00
_cell.angle_beta   90.00
_cell.angle_gamma   90.00
#
_symmetry.space_group_name_H-M   'P 1'
#
loop_
_entity.id
_entity.type
_entity.pdbx_description
1 polymer ?
#
loop_
_entity_poly.entity_id
_entity_poly.type
_entity_poly.pdbx_seq_one_letter_code
_entity_poly.pdbx_strand_id
1 'polypeptide(L)'
;LNITAIMTDIHHDLPPSWEMLYIGSCFEFMGEQVGKSSSVHRLYKSVAPMCLHAYTVSYSGAQKLLELLDPEVPFGAVDSSLSVVVRDRKVSSYSVHPQPIVQ
;
A
#
# COMPACT_ATOMS: atom_id res chain seq x y z
N LEU A 1 -16.66 -10.98 -6.26
CA LEU A 1 -15.25 -10.65 -5.96
C LEU A 1 -14.70 -11.73 -5.03
N ASN A 2 -13.60 -12.41 -5.38
CA ASN A 2 -12.95 -13.38 -4.50
C ASN A 2 -11.65 -12.75 -3.97
N ILE A 3 -11.74 -12.07 -2.82
CA ILE A 3 -10.60 -11.33 -2.26
C ILE A 3 -9.43 -12.24 -1.90
N THR A 4 -9.69 -13.46 -1.43
CA THR A 4 -8.65 -14.44 -1.10
C THR A 4 -7.83 -14.82 -2.32
N ALA A 5 -8.48 -15.09 -3.46
CA ALA A 5 -7.78 -15.41 -4.70
C ALA A 5 -6.93 -14.23 -5.19
N ILE A 6 -7.48 -13.00 -5.14
CA ILE A 6 -6.77 -11.77 -5.52
C ILE A 6 -5.53 -11.58 -4.65
N MET A 7 -5.69 -11.66 -3.32
CA MET A 7 -4.59 -11.44 -2.39
C MET A 7 -3.54 -12.54 -2.45
N THR A 8 -3.93 -13.79 -2.76
CA THR A 8 -2.97 -14.89 -2.96
C THR A 8 -2.07 -14.63 -4.18
N ASP A 9 -2.65 -14.17 -5.28
CA ASP A 9 -1.93 -13.84 -6.51
C ASP A 9 -1.03 -12.59 -6.31
N ILE A 10 -1.58 -11.52 -5.71
CA ILE A 10 -0.83 -10.31 -5.41
C ILE A 10 0.35 -10.59 -4.46
N HIS A 11 0.16 -11.42 -3.44
CA HIS A 11 1.22 -11.76 -2.50
C HIS A 11 2.37 -12.53 -3.15
N HIS A 12 2.12 -13.26 -4.25
CA HIS A 12 3.19 -13.93 -5.00
C HIS A 12 4.12 -12.92 -5.70
N ASP A 13 3.57 -11.79 -6.14
CA ASP A 13 4.30 -10.73 -6.87
C ASP A 13 4.92 -9.66 -5.95
N LEU A 14 4.54 -9.62 -4.67
CA LEU A 14 5.10 -8.69 -3.70
C LEU A 14 6.61 -8.93 -3.51
N PRO A 15 7.46 -7.90 -3.69
CA PRO A 15 8.89 -8.05 -3.44
C PRO A 15 9.17 -8.33 -1.97
N PRO A 16 10.17 -9.15 -1.60
CA PRO A 16 10.42 -9.56 -0.21
C PRO A 16 10.58 -8.41 0.80
N SER A 17 10.99 -7.23 0.33
CA SER A 17 11.18 -6.01 1.13
C SER A 17 9.97 -5.07 1.10
N TRP A 18 8.76 -5.57 0.84
CA TRP A 18 7.54 -4.76 0.89
C TRP A 18 7.22 -4.37 2.34
N GLU A 19 6.78 -3.13 2.53
CA GLU A 19 6.47 -2.57 3.85
C GLU A 19 4.99 -2.21 3.96
N MET A 20 4.40 -1.70 2.87
CA MET A 20 2.97 -1.40 2.78
C MET A 20 2.37 -1.90 1.48
N LEU A 21 1.09 -2.30 1.54
CA LEU A 21 0.27 -2.62 0.38
C LEU A 21 -1.12 -2.00 0.54
N TYR A 22 -1.50 -1.11 -0.38
CA TYR A 22 -2.84 -0.56 -0.48
C TYR A 22 -3.73 -1.47 -1.33
N ILE A 23 -4.86 -1.86 -0.76
CA ILE A 23 -5.88 -2.71 -1.39
C ILE A 23 -7.10 -1.86 -1.81
N GLY A 24 -7.32 -0.75 -1.13
CA GLY A 24 -8.36 0.23 -1.43
C GLY A 24 -7.96 1.62 -0.97
N SER A 25 -8.14 2.60 -1.85
CA SER A 25 -7.86 4.02 -1.61
C SER A 25 -8.90 4.86 -2.37
N CYS A 26 -9.03 6.15 -2.09
CA CYS A 26 -9.96 7.00 -2.86
C CYS A 26 -9.31 7.49 -4.17
N PHE A 27 -7.99 7.62 -4.16
CA PHE A 27 -7.19 8.03 -5.28
C PHE A 27 -5.75 7.57 -5.07
N GLU A 28 -5.02 7.39 -6.17
CA GLU A 28 -3.60 7.10 -6.10
C GLU A 28 -2.85 7.50 -7.38
N PHE A 29 -1.67 8.09 -7.20
CA PHE A 29 -0.65 8.07 -8.23
C PHE A 29 0.09 6.73 -8.19
N MET A 30 -0.04 5.96 -9.27
CA MET A 30 0.66 4.69 -9.46
C MET A 30 1.98 4.91 -10.19
N GLY A 31 3.01 4.19 -9.75
CA GLY A 31 4.27 4.04 -10.46
C GLY A 31 4.25 2.86 -11.43
N GLU A 32 5.40 2.23 -11.59
CA GLU A 32 5.57 1.05 -12.44
C GLU A 32 4.75 -0.15 -11.97
N GLN A 33 4.27 -0.95 -12.92
CA GLN A 33 3.69 -2.26 -12.63
C GLN A 33 4.79 -3.20 -12.15
N VAL A 34 4.47 -4.02 -11.15
CA VAL A 34 5.38 -4.99 -10.52
C VAL A 34 4.81 -6.39 -10.71
N GLY A 35 5.69 -7.37 -10.88
CA GLY A 35 5.29 -8.76 -10.99
C GLY A 35 4.74 -9.16 -12.36
N LYS A 36 4.19 -10.37 -12.44
CA LYS A 36 3.68 -10.97 -13.68
C LYS A 36 2.22 -11.43 -13.58
N SER A 37 1.51 -10.99 -12.55
CA SER A 37 0.12 -11.33 -12.29
C SER A 37 -0.72 -11.25 -13.57
N SER A 38 -1.37 -12.36 -13.88
CA SER A 38 -2.37 -12.46 -14.95
C SER A 38 -3.77 -12.01 -14.48
N SER A 39 -3.90 -11.66 -13.20
CA SER A 39 -5.14 -11.12 -12.65
C SER A 39 -5.48 -9.77 -13.28
N VAL A 40 -6.76 -9.45 -13.28
CA VAL A 40 -7.23 -8.10 -13.60
C VAL A 40 -6.66 -7.11 -12.57
N HIS A 41 -6.56 -7.54 -11.32
CA HIS A 41 -5.98 -6.80 -10.20
C HIS A 41 -4.47 -7.01 -10.16
N ARG A 42 -3.70 -5.99 -10.50
CA ARG A 42 -2.25 -6.04 -10.64
C ARG A 42 -1.57 -5.19 -9.58
N LEU A 43 -0.32 -5.53 -9.31
CA LEU A 43 0.52 -4.80 -8.36
C LEU A 43 1.23 -3.64 -9.06
N TYR A 44 1.20 -2.47 -8.44
CA TYR A 44 1.94 -1.29 -8.87
C TYR A 44 2.75 -0.73 -7.70
N LYS A 45 3.85 -0.04 -7.99
CA LYS A 45 4.51 0.80 -6.98
C LYS A 45 3.57 1.92 -6.57
N SER A 46 3.38 2.09 -5.27
CA SER A 46 2.59 3.19 -4.71
C SER A 46 3.44 4.45 -4.66
N VAL A 47 2.91 5.58 -5.16
CA VAL A 47 3.64 6.86 -5.17
C VAL A 47 3.01 7.87 -4.22
N ALA A 48 1.69 8.02 -4.27
CA ALA A 48 0.98 8.93 -3.39
C ALA A 48 -0.48 8.47 -3.24
N PRO A 49 -0.72 7.44 -2.41
CA PRO A 49 -2.06 6.95 -2.13
C PRO A 49 -2.78 7.95 -1.22
N MET A 50 -4.09 8.10 -1.44
CA MET A 50 -4.98 8.89 -0.60
C MET A 50 -6.08 8.01 -0.02
N CYS A 51 -6.45 8.29 1.23
CA CYS A 51 -7.39 7.49 2.03
C CYS A 51 -6.83 6.09 2.39
N LEU A 52 -7.31 5.53 3.49
CA LEU A 52 -6.93 4.20 3.99
C LEU A 52 -8.13 3.26 4.05
N HIS A 53 -8.82 3.04 2.93
CA HIS A 53 -10.02 2.18 2.91
C HIS A 53 -9.67 0.72 3.22
N ALA A 54 -8.58 0.22 2.62
CA ALA A 54 -8.03 -1.10 2.94
C ALA A 54 -6.53 -1.13 2.63
N TYR A 55 -5.75 -1.60 3.60
CA TYR A 55 -4.30 -1.69 3.47
C TYR A 55 -3.76 -2.80 4.36
N THR A 56 -2.53 -3.23 4.07
CA THR A 56 -1.75 -4.15 4.90
C THR A 56 -0.36 -3.60 5.10
N VAL A 57 0.23 -3.94 6.24
CA VAL A 57 1.59 -3.57 6.61
C VAL A 57 2.36 -4.83 6.97
N SER A 58 3.59 -4.95 6.50
CA SER A 58 4.47 -6.02 6.97
C SER A 58 4.95 -5.73 8.38
N TYR A 59 5.48 -6.74 9.09
CA TYR A 59 5.99 -6.53 10.45
C TYR A 59 7.10 -5.46 10.49
N SER A 60 8.07 -5.53 9.58
CA SER A 60 9.13 -4.52 9.48
C SER A 60 8.58 -3.16 9.07
N GLY A 61 7.58 -3.13 8.18
CA GLY A 61 6.86 -1.91 7.81
C GLY A 61 6.20 -1.25 9.03
N ALA A 62 5.50 -2.02 9.85
CA ALA A 62 4.85 -1.52 11.06
C ALA A 62 5.86 -0.92 12.06
N GLN A 63 6.99 -1.60 12.31
CA GLN A 63 8.04 -1.05 13.19
C GLN A 63 8.59 0.27 12.66
N LYS A 64 8.91 0.32 11.37
CA LYS A 64 9.43 1.51 10.72
C LYS A 64 8.42 2.65 10.71
N LEU A 65 7.13 2.36 10.53
CA LEU A 65 6.07 3.36 10.61
C LEU A 65 5.94 3.95 12.01
N LEU A 66 6.11 3.16 13.07
CA LEU A 66 6.10 3.69 14.45
C LEU A 66 7.28 4.64 14.72
N GLU A 67 8.43 4.42 14.07
CA GLU A 67 9.57 5.34 14.15
C GLU A 67 9.36 6.61 13.32
N LEU A 68 8.70 6.50 12.17
CA LEU A 68 8.47 7.61 11.23
C LEU A 68 7.26 8.47 11.61
N LEU A 69 6.23 7.84 12.17
CA LEU A 69 4.94 8.43 12.54
C LEU A 69 4.81 8.28 14.05
N ASP A 70 5.44 9.20 14.78
CA ASP A 70 5.31 9.25 16.24
C ASP A 70 3.83 9.32 16.62
N PRO A 71 3.26 8.26 17.23
CA PRO A 71 1.84 8.23 17.55
C PRO A 71 1.48 9.20 18.69
N GLU A 72 2.46 9.65 19.48
CA GLU A 72 2.23 10.64 20.53
C GLU A 72 2.26 12.08 20.00
N VAL A 73 2.91 12.30 18.85
CA VAL A 73 2.99 13.61 18.19
C VAL A 73 2.56 13.49 16.72
N PRO A 74 1.26 13.27 16.44
CA PRO A 74 0.78 13.02 15.10
C PRO A 74 0.90 14.26 14.20
N PHE A 75 1.47 14.08 13.00
CA PHE A 75 1.48 15.10 11.97
C PHE A 75 0.29 14.92 11.02
N GLY A 76 -0.90 15.38 11.45
CA GLY A 76 -2.14 15.30 10.69
C GLY A 76 -2.89 13.98 10.84
N ALA A 77 -3.87 13.75 9.95
CA ALA A 77 -4.60 12.49 9.90
C ALA A 77 -3.69 11.36 9.36
N VAL A 78 -3.91 10.13 9.85
CA VAL A 78 -3.05 8.98 9.57
C VAL A 78 -2.88 8.70 8.07
N ASP A 79 -3.94 8.90 7.28
CA ASP A 79 -3.91 8.74 5.83
C ASP A 79 -2.99 9.76 5.15
N SER A 80 -3.02 11.00 5.62
CA SER A 80 -2.17 12.10 5.17
C SER A 80 -0.72 11.84 5.55
N SER A 81 -0.45 11.45 6.80
CA SER A 81 0.91 11.14 7.25
C SER A 81 1.50 9.94 6.49
N LEU A 82 0.70 8.88 6.27
CA LEU A 82 1.12 7.73 5.47
C LEU A 82 1.40 8.09 4.01
N SER A 83 0.55 8.93 3.41
CA SER A 83 0.77 9.42 2.04
C SER A 83 2.11 10.16 1.92
N VAL A 84 2.47 10.97 2.91
CA VAL A 84 3.76 11.69 2.95
C VAL A 84 4.94 10.71 3.01
N VAL A 85 4.94 9.73 3.92
CA VAL A 85 6.07 8.79 4.03
C VAL A 85 6.21 7.88 2.80
N VAL A 86 5.10 7.54 2.15
CA VAL A 86 5.11 6.81 0.86
C VAL A 86 5.70 7.68 -0.25
N ARG A 87 5.20 8.92 -0.39
CA ARG A 87 5.67 9.87 -1.41
C ARG A 87 7.14 10.21 -1.27
N ASP A 88 7.61 10.35 -0.04
CA ASP A 88 9.01 10.62 0.29
C ASP A 88 9.90 9.36 0.16
N ARG A 89 9.32 8.23 -0.26
CA ARG A 89 9.97 6.92 -0.43
C ARG A 89 10.65 6.42 0.84
N LYS A 90 10.17 6.85 2.01
CA LYS A 90 10.65 6.37 3.30
C LYS A 90 10.16 4.95 3.57
N VAL A 91 9.08 4.51 2.92
CA VAL A 91 8.58 3.13 2.97
C VAL A 91 8.44 2.52 1.57
N SER A 92 8.72 1.22 1.45
CA SER A 92 8.49 0.43 0.24
C SER A 92 7.01 0.07 0.14
N SER A 93 6.26 0.89 -0.60
CA SER A 93 4.81 0.78 -0.71
C SER A 93 4.37 0.35 -2.11
N TYR A 94 3.29 -0.43 -2.16
CA TYR A 94 2.68 -0.96 -3.37
C TYR A 94 1.16 -0.87 -3.29
N SER A 95 0.50 -1.02 -4.43
CA SER A 95 -0.96 -0.90 -4.52
C SER A 95 -1.55 -1.83 -5.55
N VAL A 96 -2.75 -2.30 -5.26
CA VAL A 96 -3.53 -3.17 -6.15
C VAL A 96 -4.42 -2.33 -7.05
N HIS A 97 -4.30 -2.47 -8.36
CA HIS A 97 -5.15 -1.78 -9.34
C HIS A 97 -5.67 -2.70 -10.46
N PRO A 98 -6.97 -2.61 -10.84
CA PRO A 98 -7.99 -1.78 -10.21
C PRO A 98 -8.28 -2.23 -8.77
N GLN A 99 -8.73 -1.32 -7.92
CA GLN A 99 -8.86 -1.59 -6.49
C GLN A 99 -10.04 -2.51 -6.20
N PRO A 100 -9.84 -3.65 -5.51
CA PRO A 100 -10.92 -4.56 -5.15
C PRO A 100 -11.83 -4.03 -4.03
N ILE A 101 -11.36 -3.08 -3.22
CA ILE A 101 -12.12 -2.46 -2.13
C ILE A 101 -12.23 -0.97 -2.43
N VAL A 102 -13.47 -0.52 -2.65
CA VAL A 102 -13.83 0.88 -2.93
C VAL A 102 -14.86 1.35 -1.92
N GLN A 103 -14.92 2.65 -1.65
CA GLN A 103 -15.89 3.27 -0.74
C GLN A 103 -16.43 4.56 -1.34
#